data_AF-A0A4U1JA30-F1
#
_entry.id   AF-A0A4U1JA30-F1
#
_cell.length_a   1.000
_cell.length_b   1.000
_cell.length_c   1.000
_cell.angle_alpha   90.00
_cell.angle_beta   90.00
_cell.angle_gamma   90.00
#
_symmetry.space_group_name_H-M   'P 1'
#
loop_
_entity.id
_entity.type
_entity.pdbx_description
1 polymer ?
#
loop_
_entity_poly.entity_id
_entity_poly.type
_entity_poly.pdbx_seq_one_letter_code
_entity_poly.pdbx_strand_id
1 'polypeptide(L)'
;MPADDVARELESMTPGLGAEARATFRDVLATTLAEDAYTCAPSPREVFFGDVEEGERTIRGSMPHYRFFFGPMHYQVRRVGARGGAPGRWEVSARFAVVLPREGGTLELADCDGKERYEGEVVCRGVPFSRSNTTVACPASGEFRVAGTRHNMEALLVRWSEEAEQYWNRDAERYGLPVRYDFTFLPHDQAAREGVPVDLTLPLSTTCGRTPYFWSLRSGWSLPVIAHEAGHLLGLVDEYEALSGIVPFYPKTPFPGAQTSRMGLSMKEDTILYPMHHWIVVRRYLCPEPSGRDPWGHAFQ
;
A
#
# COMPACT_ATOMS: atom_id res chain seq x y z
N MET A 1 -25.12 -5.84 -1.76
CA MET A 1 -25.35 -6.02 -3.20
C MET A 1 -24.63 -7.28 -3.66
N PRO A 2 -25.14 -8.03 -4.66
CA PRO A 2 -24.41 -9.17 -5.23
C PRO A 2 -23.01 -8.76 -5.74
N ALA A 3 -22.02 -9.64 -5.60
CA ALA A 3 -20.64 -9.33 -6.02
C ALA A 3 -20.51 -9.01 -7.51
N ASP A 4 -21.31 -9.65 -8.36
CA ASP A 4 -21.34 -9.40 -9.80
C ASP A 4 -21.83 -7.98 -10.16
N ASP A 5 -22.77 -7.44 -9.39
CA ASP A 5 -23.25 -6.06 -9.57
C ASP A 5 -22.16 -5.06 -9.19
N VAL A 6 -21.46 -5.32 -8.06
CA VAL A 6 -20.32 -4.50 -7.61
C VAL A 6 -19.25 -4.51 -8.69
N ALA A 7 -18.91 -5.69 -9.21
CA ALA A 7 -17.91 -5.83 -10.25
C ALA A 7 -18.27 -5.06 -11.53
N ARG A 8 -19.53 -5.17 -12.00
CA ARG A 8 -20.01 -4.43 -13.17
C ARG A 8 -19.88 -2.92 -13.02
N GLU A 9 -20.22 -2.39 -11.85
CA GLU A 9 -20.05 -0.97 -11.57
C GLU A 9 -18.57 -0.55 -11.58
N LEU A 10 -17.70 -1.30 -10.90
CA LEU A 10 -16.26 -1.00 -10.85
C LEU A 10 -15.60 -1.10 -12.24
N GLU A 11 -16.01 -2.06 -13.06
CA GLU A 11 -15.56 -2.19 -14.45
C GLU A 11 -15.97 -0.99 -15.29
N SER A 12 -17.18 -0.46 -15.09
CA SER A 12 -17.64 0.74 -15.78
C SER A 12 -16.81 1.99 -15.43
N MET A 13 -16.16 1.98 -14.26
CA MET A 13 -15.23 3.02 -13.80
C MET A 13 -13.79 2.77 -14.27
N THR A 14 -13.51 1.64 -14.91
CA THR A 14 -12.14 1.23 -15.31
C THR A 14 -11.98 1.27 -16.84
N PRO A 15 -11.70 2.43 -17.45
CA PRO A 15 -11.55 2.53 -18.90
C PRO A 15 -10.37 1.68 -19.42
N GLY A 16 -10.58 1.02 -20.56
CA GLY A 16 -9.52 0.34 -21.31
C GLY A 16 -9.10 -1.04 -20.78
N LEU A 17 -9.79 -1.60 -19.78
CA LEU A 17 -9.50 -2.93 -19.27
C LEU A 17 -9.91 -4.02 -20.27
N GLY A 18 -8.96 -4.87 -20.68
CA GLY A 18 -9.20 -6.02 -21.57
C GLY A 18 -10.07 -7.10 -20.92
N ALA A 19 -10.66 -7.98 -21.75
CA ALA A 19 -11.61 -9.00 -21.28
C ALA A 19 -10.99 -9.99 -20.28
N GLU A 20 -9.75 -10.42 -20.51
CA GLU A 20 -9.02 -11.32 -19.63
C GLU A 20 -8.76 -10.67 -18.26
N ALA A 21 -8.27 -9.43 -18.24
CA ALA A 21 -8.05 -8.68 -17.01
C ALA A 21 -9.37 -8.46 -16.23
N ARG A 22 -10.50 -8.19 -16.92
CA ARG A 22 -11.82 -8.09 -16.26
C ARG A 22 -12.18 -9.38 -15.53
N ALA A 23 -12.02 -10.54 -16.17
CA ALA A 23 -12.31 -11.82 -15.53
C ALA A 23 -11.46 -12.00 -14.26
N THR A 24 -10.15 -11.74 -14.35
CA THR A 24 -9.25 -11.80 -13.19
C THR A 24 -9.66 -10.83 -12.08
N PHE A 25 -10.00 -9.58 -12.38
CA PHE A 25 -10.40 -8.62 -11.35
C PHE A 25 -11.74 -8.98 -10.70
N ARG A 26 -12.65 -9.65 -11.41
CA ARG A 26 -13.86 -10.24 -10.81
C ARG A 26 -13.50 -11.32 -9.79
N ASP A 27 -12.59 -12.21 -10.15
CA ASP A 27 -12.16 -13.31 -9.27
C ASP A 27 -11.41 -12.78 -8.04
N VAL A 28 -10.54 -11.79 -8.21
CA VAL A 28 -9.84 -11.10 -7.12
C VAL A 28 -10.85 -10.40 -6.21
N LEU A 29 -11.82 -9.68 -6.77
CA LEU A 29 -12.87 -9.01 -5.99
C LEU A 29 -13.72 -10.01 -5.21
N ALA A 30 -14.15 -11.10 -5.85
CA ALA A 30 -14.94 -12.14 -5.21
C ALA A 30 -14.18 -12.81 -4.06
N THR A 31 -12.90 -13.15 -4.29
CA THR A 31 -12.02 -13.70 -3.25
C THR A 31 -11.83 -12.72 -2.11
N THR A 32 -11.52 -11.46 -2.42
CA THR A 32 -11.34 -10.41 -1.41
C THR A 32 -12.60 -10.23 -0.57
N LEU A 33 -13.78 -10.18 -1.18
CA LEU A 33 -15.04 -10.05 -0.46
C LEU A 33 -15.37 -11.27 0.41
N ALA A 34 -14.99 -12.47 -0.03
CA ALA A 34 -15.19 -13.70 0.73
C ALA A 34 -14.26 -13.78 1.95
N GLU A 35 -13.05 -13.23 1.87
CA GLU A 35 -12.05 -13.29 2.93
C GLU A 35 -12.03 -12.03 3.84
N ASP A 36 -12.67 -10.93 3.43
CA ASP A 36 -12.74 -9.70 4.21
C ASP A 36 -13.75 -9.79 5.36
N ALA A 37 -13.29 -9.47 6.57
CA ALA A 37 -14.12 -9.49 7.77
C ALA A 37 -15.26 -8.45 7.75
N TYR A 38 -15.14 -7.40 6.93
CA TYR A 38 -16.20 -6.42 6.69
C TYR A 38 -17.14 -6.94 5.60
N THR A 39 -18.22 -7.62 6.01
CA THR A 39 -19.08 -8.44 5.14
C THR A 39 -20.08 -7.67 4.26
N CYS A 40 -20.13 -6.34 4.35
CA CYS A 40 -21.10 -5.55 3.59
C CYS A 40 -20.57 -5.18 2.19
N ALA A 41 -21.45 -5.15 1.18
CA ALA A 41 -21.08 -4.79 -0.20
C ALA A 41 -22.03 -3.71 -0.75
N PRO A 42 -21.85 -2.44 -0.34
CA PRO A 42 -22.62 -1.30 -0.87
C PRO A 42 -22.24 -1.02 -2.33
N SER A 43 -23.09 -0.28 -3.05
CA SER A 43 -22.79 0.09 -4.44
C SER A 43 -21.51 0.94 -4.52
N PRO A 44 -20.58 0.67 -5.45
CA PRO A 44 -19.44 1.54 -5.71
C PRO A 44 -19.84 3.00 -5.97
N ARG A 45 -20.92 3.23 -6.72
CA ARG A 45 -21.42 4.58 -6.95
C ARG A 45 -21.88 5.25 -5.66
N GLU A 46 -22.57 4.53 -4.78
CA GLU A 46 -22.98 5.04 -3.46
C GLU A 46 -21.76 5.33 -2.57
N VAL A 47 -20.76 4.44 -2.56
CA VAL A 47 -19.52 4.63 -1.77
C VAL A 47 -18.78 5.89 -2.21
N PHE A 48 -18.55 6.06 -3.51
CA PHE A 48 -17.74 7.16 -3.99
C PHE A 48 -18.53 8.47 -4.06
N PHE A 49 -19.76 8.44 -4.58
CA PHE A 49 -20.50 9.64 -4.97
C PHE A 49 -21.83 9.80 -4.23
N GLY A 50 -22.19 8.86 -3.35
CA GLY A 50 -23.41 8.95 -2.56
C GLY A 50 -23.34 9.98 -1.44
N ASP A 51 -24.52 10.29 -0.91
CA ASP A 51 -24.67 11.08 0.30
C ASP A 51 -24.37 10.20 1.51
N VAL A 52 -23.16 10.38 2.06
CA VAL A 52 -22.63 9.59 3.17
C VAL A 52 -22.31 10.55 4.30
N GLU A 53 -22.70 10.17 5.52
CA GLU A 53 -22.45 10.96 6.71
C GLU A 53 -20.94 11.25 6.90
N GLU A 54 -20.64 12.54 7.12
CA GLU A 54 -19.30 12.97 7.46
C GLU A 54 -18.86 12.42 8.81
N GLY A 55 -17.58 12.08 8.94
CA GLY A 55 -17.04 11.53 10.17
C GLY A 55 -15.68 10.92 9.96
N GLU A 56 -15.13 10.37 11.04
CA GLU A 56 -13.84 9.69 11.06
C GLU A 56 -14.02 8.32 11.72
N ARG A 57 -13.34 7.32 11.17
CA ARG A 57 -13.37 5.95 11.68
C ARG A 57 -12.01 5.28 11.50
N THR A 58 -11.58 4.58 12.54
CA THR A 58 -10.49 3.61 12.44
C THR A 58 -11.00 2.30 11.86
N ILE A 59 -10.38 1.85 10.78
CA ILE A 59 -10.59 0.52 10.23
C ILE A 59 -9.53 -0.40 10.84
N ARG A 60 -9.99 -1.51 11.41
CA ARG A 60 -9.15 -2.51 12.08
C ARG A 60 -9.47 -3.91 11.62
N GLY A 61 -8.47 -4.78 11.65
CA GLY A 61 -8.64 -6.20 11.43
C GLY A 61 -7.36 -6.88 10.98
N SER A 62 -7.55 -8.05 10.37
CA SER A 62 -6.47 -8.79 9.74
C SER A 62 -6.75 -8.96 8.26
N MET A 63 -5.71 -8.98 7.46
CA MET A 63 -5.79 -9.29 6.05
C MET A 63 -5.14 -10.64 5.75
N PRO A 64 -5.72 -11.47 4.87
CA PRO A 64 -5.09 -12.70 4.42
C PRO A 64 -3.97 -12.41 3.41
N HIS A 65 -2.80 -12.98 3.66
CA HIS A 65 -1.67 -13.04 2.72
C HIS A 65 -1.43 -14.48 2.32
N TYR A 66 -1.66 -14.75 1.03
CA TYR A 66 -1.53 -16.09 0.43
C TYR A 66 -2.39 -17.18 1.11
N ARG A 67 -3.44 -16.82 1.85
CA ARG A 67 -4.33 -17.73 2.60
C ARG A 67 -3.71 -18.45 3.80
N PHE A 68 -2.50 -18.10 4.23
CA PHE A 68 -1.87 -18.70 5.43
C PHE A 68 -1.08 -17.73 6.31
N PHE A 69 -0.75 -16.53 5.83
CA PHE A 69 -0.30 -15.44 6.69
C PHE A 69 -1.44 -14.45 6.89
N PHE A 70 -1.44 -13.79 8.05
CA PHE A 70 -2.38 -12.72 8.33
C PHE A 70 -1.60 -11.48 8.70
N GLY A 71 -1.77 -10.42 7.92
CA GLY A 71 -1.19 -9.11 8.21
C GLY A 71 -2.10 -8.24 9.07
N PRO A 72 -1.55 -7.23 9.76
CA PRO A 72 -2.32 -6.15 10.35
C PRO A 72 -3.03 -5.32 9.26
N MET A 73 -4.32 -5.04 9.46
CA MET A 73 -5.04 -3.99 8.74
C MET A 73 -5.45 -2.93 9.76
N HIS A 74 -4.84 -1.76 9.70
CA HIS A 74 -5.11 -0.66 10.61
C HIS A 74 -4.91 0.67 9.90
N TYR A 75 -5.94 1.49 9.76
CA TYR A 75 -5.85 2.80 9.10
C TYR A 75 -7.03 3.69 9.44
N GLN A 76 -6.87 5.00 9.28
CA GLN A 76 -7.94 5.97 9.46
C GLN A 76 -8.64 6.29 8.15
N VAL A 77 -9.96 6.37 8.18
CA VAL A 77 -10.79 6.87 7.07
C VAL A 77 -11.67 8.01 7.56
N ARG A 78 -11.66 9.12 6.82
CA ARG A 78 -12.45 10.31 7.10
C ARG A 78 -13.28 10.70 5.89
N ARG A 79 -14.55 11.04 6.08
CA ARG A 79 -15.42 11.65 5.07
C ARG A 79 -15.58 13.12 5.40
N VAL A 80 -15.26 14.00 4.45
CA VAL A 80 -15.33 15.46 4.63
C VAL A 80 -15.92 16.19 3.44
N GLY A 81 -16.40 17.41 3.66
CA GLY A 81 -16.71 18.37 2.59
C GLY A 81 -18.04 18.12 1.89
N ALA A 82 -18.93 17.32 2.47
CA ALA A 82 -20.32 17.23 2.01
C ALA A 82 -21.15 18.46 2.43
N ARG A 83 -20.68 19.26 3.41
CA ARG A 83 -21.33 20.52 3.82
C ARG A 83 -21.11 21.65 2.81
N GLY A 84 -22.18 22.36 2.47
CA GLY A 84 -22.12 23.59 1.65
C GLY A 84 -22.18 23.39 0.14
N GLY A 85 -22.61 22.21 -0.34
CA GLY A 85 -22.81 21.92 -1.77
C GLY A 85 -21.56 21.47 -2.52
N ALA A 86 -20.42 21.32 -1.85
CA ALA A 86 -19.26 20.62 -2.39
C ALA A 86 -19.49 19.09 -2.32
N PRO A 87 -18.98 18.31 -3.29
CA PRO A 87 -19.02 16.86 -3.21
C PRO A 87 -18.14 16.38 -2.05
N GLY A 88 -18.69 15.48 -1.23
CA GLY A 88 -17.92 14.85 -0.17
C GLY A 88 -16.71 14.09 -0.74
N ARG A 89 -15.59 14.15 -0.02
CA ARG A 89 -14.36 13.41 -0.32
C ARG A 89 -13.97 12.49 0.83
N TRP A 90 -13.32 11.40 0.48
CA TRP A 90 -12.68 10.48 1.39
C TRP A 90 -11.23 10.88 1.58
N GLU A 91 -10.77 10.83 2.83
CA GLU A 91 -9.37 10.95 3.19
C GLU A 91 -8.98 9.68 3.95
N VAL A 92 -7.99 8.97 3.44
CA VAL A 92 -7.47 7.73 4.00
C VAL A 92 -6.05 8.00 4.46
N SER A 93 -5.76 7.78 5.75
CA SER A 93 -4.41 7.97 6.28
C SER A 93 -3.85 6.70 6.92
N ALA A 94 -2.56 6.48 6.70
CA ALA A 94 -1.81 5.35 7.22
C ALA A 94 -0.43 5.81 7.71
N ARG A 95 -0.13 5.58 8.98
CA ARG A 95 1.08 6.05 9.67
C ARG A 95 1.96 4.90 10.12
N PHE A 96 3.16 4.85 9.58
CA PHE A 96 4.17 3.84 9.86
C PHE A 96 5.25 4.40 10.78
N ALA A 97 5.33 3.88 12.00
CA ALA A 97 6.48 4.10 12.85
C ALA A 97 7.60 3.14 12.46
N VAL A 98 8.78 3.69 12.22
CA VAL A 98 9.91 2.92 11.72
C VAL A 98 11.00 2.87 12.78
N VAL A 99 11.31 1.67 13.28
CA VAL A 99 12.42 1.46 14.21
C VAL A 99 13.71 1.53 13.42
N LEU A 100 14.43 2.65 13.55
CA LEU A 100 15.69 2.86 12.86
C LEU A 100 16.76 1.90 13.39
N PRO A 101 17.58 1.28 12.51
CA PRO A 101 18.72 0.50 12.92
C PRO A 101 19.79 1.40 13.56
N ARG A 102 20.79 0.78 14.18
CA ARG A 102 21.95 1.51 14.71
C ARG A 102 22.68 2.23 13.58
N GLU A 103 23.14 3.44 13.88
CA GLU A 103 23.94 4.22 12.95
C GLU A 103 25.26 3.51 12.60
N GLY A 104 25.71 3.72 11.37
CA GLY A 104 26.92 3.13 10.82
C GLY A 104 26.64 2.17 9.67
N GLY A 105 27.70 1.83 8.93
CA GLY A 105 27.59 1.01 7.73
C GLY A 105 26.89 1.74 6.59
N THR A 106 26.17 0.98 5.77
CA THR A 106 25.60 1.43 4.49
C THR A 106 24.08 1.28 4.51
N LEU A 107 23.39 2.30 4.01
CA LEU A 107 21.98 2.26 3.63
C LEU A 107 21.88 1.98 2.12
N GLU A 108 21.39 0.81 1.75
CA GLU A 108 21.07 0.51 0.35
C GLU A 108 19.82 1.28 -0.06
N LEU A 109 19.84 1.88 -1.26
CA LEU A 109 18.75 2.64 -1.85
C LEU A 109 18.23 1.92 -3.10
N ALA A 110 17.03 2.27 -3.57
CA ALA A 110 16.47 1.72 -4.80
C ALA A 110 16.88 2.49 -6.07
N ASP A 111 17.28 3.75 -5.87
CA ASP A 111 17.67 4.72 -6.89
C ASP A 111 18.42 5.89 -6.21
N CYS A 112 18.74 6.92 -6.98
CA CYS A 112 19.32 8.17 -6.47
C CYS A 112 18.46 9.40 -6.73
N ASP A 113 17.16 9.20 -6.98
CA ASP A 113 16.22 10.31 -7.08
C ASP A 113 16.09 10.95 -5.69
N GLY A 114 16.18 12.29 -5.64
CA GLY A 114 16.21 13.04 -4.39
C GLY A 114 17.54 12.98 -3.62
N LYS A 115 18.66 12.61 -4.27
CA LYS A 115 19.96 12.42 -3.61
C LYS A 115 20.47 13.61 -2.81
N GLU A 116 20.04 14.83 -3.17
CA GLU A 116 20.39 16.08 -2.49
C GLU A 116 19.87 16.15 -1.05
N ARG A 117 18.93 15.29 -0.68
CA ARG A 117 18.42 15.17 0.70
C ARG A 117 19.40 14.45 1.62
N TYR A 118 20.31 13.66 1.05
CA TYR A 118 21.26 12.86 1.82
C TYR A 118 22.57 13.61 2.08
N GLU A 119 23.16 13.33 3.23
CA GLU A 119 24.48 13.80 3.62
C GLU A 119 25.56 12.78 3.25
N GLY A 120 26.72 13.32 2.84
CA GLY A 120 27.90 12.53 2.49
C GLY A 120 27.92 12.05 1.04
N GLU A 121 28.80 11.08 0.76
CA GLU A 121 28.92 10.50 -0.57
C GLU A 121 27.74 9.55 -0.86
N VAL A 122 27.01 9.83 -1.95
CA VAL A 122 25.97 8.95 -2.48
C VAL A 122 26.52 8.22 -3.70
N VAL A 123 26.55 6.89 -3.63
CA VAL A 123 26.95 6.03 -4.76
C VAL A 123 25.73 5.80 -5.65
N CYS A 124 25.85 6.11 -6.93
CA CYS A 124 24.78 5.99 -7.91
C CYS A 124 25.30 5.35 -9.20
N ARG A 125 25.09 4.04 -9.37
CA ARG A 125 25.57 3.31 -10.56
C ARG A 125 24.51 2.34 -11.06
N GLY A 126 24.34 2.28 -12.39
CA GLY A 126 23.42 1.33 -13.04
C GLY A 126 22.01 1.89 -13.23
N VAL A 127 21.03 0.99 -13.33
CA VAL A 127 19.63 1.29 -13.63
C VAL A 127 18.80 1.22 -12.33
N PRO A 128 18.02 2.27 -11.99
CA PRO A 128 17.09 2.27 -10.86
C PRO A 128 16.24 1.00 -10.79
N PHE A 129 15.97 0.51 -9.59
CA PHE A 129 15.34 -0.80 -9.43
C PHE A 129 13.95 -0.87 -10.08
N SER A 130 13.16 0.20 -9.99
CA SER A 130 11.84 0.28 -10.62
C SER A 130 11.87 0.35 -12.16
N ARG A 131 13.02 0.71 -12.73
CA ARG A 131 13.26 0.77 -14.19
C ARG A 131 14.00 -0.45 -14.71
N SER A 132 14.34 -1.41 -13.85
CA SER A 132 14.95 -2.66 -14.26
C SER A 132 13.95 -3.48 -15.11
N ASN A 133 14.43 -4.26 -16.08
CA ASN A 133 13.58 -5.13 -16.91
C ASN A 133 13.14 -6.43 -16.20
N THR A 134 13.14 -6.45 -14.87
CA THR A 134 12.78 -7.61 -14.05
C THR A 134 11.64 -7.29 -13.09
N THR A 135 11.10 -8.33 -12.47
CA THR A 135 10.01 -8.29 -11.48
C THR A 135 10.53 -8.58 -10.06
N VAL A 136 11.85 -8.65 -9.91
CA VAL A 136 12.54 -8.88 -8.64
C VAL A 136 12.63 -7.57 -7.85
N ALA A 137 12.44 -7.64 -6.53
CA ALA A 137 12.51 -6.48 -5.64
C ALA A 137 13.90 -5.84 -5.57
N CYS A 138 14.92 -6.68 -5.60
CA CYS A 138 16.35 -6.34 -5.66
C CYS A 138 16.95 -6.80 -7.00
N PRO A 139 16.75 -6.08 -8.08
CA PRO A 139 17.45 -6.42 -9.32
C PRO A 139 18.96 -6.19 -9.13
N ALA A 140 19.79 -7.06 -9.72
CA ALA A 140 21.22 -6.81 -9.88
C ALA A 140 21.48 -5.80 -11.03
N SER A 141 20.72 -4.69 -11.05
CA SER A 141 20.75 -3.68 -12.11
C SER A 141 21.58 -2.46 -11.76
N GLY A 142 21.99 -2.31 -10.51
CA GLY A 142 22.76 -1.15 -10.06
C GLY A 142 23.25 -1.26 -8.62
N GLU A 143 24.01 -0.26 -8.22
CA GLU A 143 24.50 -0.03 -6.86
C GLU A 143 24.10 1.39 -6.46
N PHE A 144 23.17 1.49 -5.52
CA PHE A 144 22.67 2.74 -4.98
C PHE A 144 22.80 2.69 -3.47
N ARG A 145 23.60 3.57 -2.89
CA ARG A 145 23.83 3.54 -1.45
C ARG A 145 24.34 4.85 -0.90
N VAL A 146 24.08 5.05 0.39
CA VAL A 146 24.59 6.16 1.19
C VAL A 146 25.00 5.66 2.58
N ALA A 147 25.69 6.50 3.35
CA ALA A 147 26.02 6.20 4.74
C ALA A 147 24.73 6.01 5.58
N GLY A 148 24.70 4.97 6.43
CA GLY A 148 23.60 4.69 7.35
C GLY A 148 23.60 5.61 8.58
N THR A 149 23.49 6.92 8.37
CA THR A 149 23.33 7.92 9.43
C THR A 149 21.87 8.12 9.78
N ARG A 150 21.58 8.65 10.98
CA ARG A 150 20.20 9.00 11.36
C ARG A 150 19.55 9.96 10.36
N HIS A 151 20.26 11.01 9.95
CA HIS A 151 19.80 11.98 8.95
C HIS A 151 19.39 11.29 7.64
N ASN A 152 20.22 10.40 7.10
CA ASN A 152 19.92 9.75 5.81
C ASN A 152 18.74 8.78 5.90
N MET A 153 18.58 8.11 7.04
CA MET A 153 17.42 7.26 7.27
C MET A 153 16.13 8.09 7.39
N GLU A 154 16.17 9.21 8.11
CA GLU A 154 15.03 10.14 8.21
C GLU A 154 14.69 10.75 6.85
N ALA A 155 15.68 11.16 6.06
CA ALA A 155 15.49 11.67 4.70
C ALA A 155 14.81 10.64 3.78
N LEU A 156 15.15 9.36 3.92
CA LEU A 156 14.47 8.28 3.19
C LEU A 156 12.99 8.16 3.57
N LEU A 157 12.68 8.19 4.87
CA LEU A 157 11.29 8.10 5.36
C LEU A 157 10.46 9.32 4.93
N VAL A 158 11.05 10.51 4.91
CA VAL A 158 10.42 11.73 4.38
C VAL A 158 10.09 11.53 2.90
N ARG A 159 11.04 11.03 2.09
CA ARG A 159 10.78 10.75 0.67
C ARG A 159 9.64 9.73 0.51
N TRP A 160 9.63 8.65 1.28
CA TRP A 160 8.54 7.68 1.25
C TRP A 160 7.18 8.31 1.57
N SER A 161 7.13 9.19 2.56
CA SER A 161 5.90 9.90 2.96
C SER A 161 5.40 10.84 1.85
N GLU A 162 6.31 11.54 1.19
CA GLU A 162 5.95 12.50 0.15
C GLU A 162 5.58 11.83 -1.18
N GLU A 163 6.21 10.70 -1.52
CA GLU A 163 6.17 10.17 -2.88
C GLU A 163 5.38 8.85 -3.00
N ALA A 164 5.31 8.01 -1.97
CA ALA A 164 4.62 6.71 -2.09
C ALA A 164 3.09 6.86 -2.24
N GLU A 165 2.48 7.84 -1.57
CA GLU A 165 1.04 8.11 -1.71
C GLU A 165 0.68 8.65 -3.11
N GLN A 166 1.63 9.22 -3.84
CA GLN A 166 1.36 9.86 -5.12
C GLN A 166 0.83 8.86 -6.13
N TYR A 167 1.25 7.59 -6.08
CA TYR A 167 0.69 6.54 -6.93
C TYR A 167 -0.80 6.32 -6.68
N TRP A 168 -1.21 6.33 -5.41
CA TRP A 168 -2.61 6.17 -5.01
C TRP A 168 -3.46 7.37 -5.40
N ASN A 169 -2.95 8.57 -5.14
CA ASN A 169 -3.64 9.82 -5.43
C ASN A 169 -3.76 10.05 -6.94
N ARG A 170 -2.68 9.82 -7.70
CA ARG A 170 -2.68 9.85 -9.18
C ARG A 170 -3.76 8.96 -9.76
N ASP A 171 -3.87 7.73 -9.26
CA ASP A 171 -4.81 6.76 -9.81
C ASP A 171 -6.26 7.08 -9.41
N ALA A 172 -6.50 7.50 -8.16
CA ALA A 172 -7.82 8.00 -7.74
C ALA A 172 -8.28 9.19 -8.60
N GLU A 173 -7.39 10.17 -8.83
CA GLU A 173 -7.64 11.33 -9.68
C GLU A 173 -7.91 10.93 -11.14
N ARG A 174 -7.12 9.99 -11.68
CA ARG A 174 -7.30 9.46 -13.04
C ARG A 174 -8.70 8.87 -13.26
N TYR A 175 -9.28 8.26 -12.24
CA TYR A 175 -10.63 7.70 -12.28
C TYR A 175 -11.73 8.67 -11.83
N GLY A 176 -11.39 9.90 -11.43
CA GLY A 176 -12.34 10.87 -10.89
C GLY A 176 -12.97 10.44 -9.56
N LEU A 177 -12.28 9.60 -8.79
CA LEU A 177 -12.75 9.13 -7.49
C LEU A 177 -12.47 10.21 -6.44
N PRO A 178 -13.43 10.57 -5.57
CA PRO A 178 -13.23 11.59 -4.55
C PRO A 178 -12.53 10.98 -3.33
N VAL A 179 -11.31 10.49 -3.52
CA VAL A 179 -10.49 9.83 -2.51
C VAL A 179 -9.09 10.42 -2.52
N ARG A 180 -8.58 10.76 -1.34
CA ARG A 180 -7.23 11.28 -1.09
C ARG A 180 -6.55 10.37 -0.06
N TYR A 181 -5.29 10.07 -0.29
CA TYR A 181 -4.43 9.26 0.57
C TYR A 181 -3.35 10.13 1.20
N ASP A 182 -3.05 9.85 2.48
CA ASP A 182 -1.99 10.45 3.28
C ASP A 182 -1.15 9.33 3.91
N PHE A 183 0.05 9.07 3.39
CA PHE A 183 0.96 8.07 3.94
C PHE A 183 2.12 8.73 4.67
N THR A 184 2.28 8.41 5.95
CA THR A 184 3.37 8.94 6.77
C THR A 184 4.29 7.83 7.23
N PHE A 185 5.60 8.02 7.04
CA PHE A 185 6.66 7.19 7.57
C PHE A 185 7.54 8.06 8.45
N LEU A 186 7.69 7.70 9.73
CA LEU A 186 8.46 8.48 10.69
C LEU A 186 9.25 7.57 11.64
N PRO A 187 10.39 8.02 12.18
CA PRO A 187 11.10 7.29 13.23
C PRO A 187 10.20 6.96 14.42
N HIS A 188 10.27 5.72 14.90
CA HIS A 188 9.44 5.28 16.03
C HIS A 188 9.69 6.08 17.31
N ASP A 189 10.94 6.45 17.58
CA ASP A 189 11.30 7.27 18.73
C ASP A 189 10.77 8.71 18.58
N GLN A 190 10.68 9.23 17.36
CA GLN A 190 10.02 10.51 17.08
C GLN A 190 8.52 10.42 17.33
N ALA A 191 7.84 9.40 16.77
CA ALA A 191 6.41 9.18 16.98
C ALA A 191 6.05 9.11 18.47
N ALA A 192 6.84 8.37 19.26
CA ALA A 192 6.65 8.23 20.70
C ALA A 192 6.85 9.55 21.46
N ARG A 193 7.87 10.35 21.10
CA ARG A 193 8.12 11.66 21.73
C ARG A 193 7.01 12.68 21.43
N GLU A 194 6.50 12.67 20.21
CA GLU A 194 5.50 13.63 19.74
C GLU A 194 4.06 13.18 20.02
N GLY A 195 3.84 11.95 20.48
CA GLY A 195 2.51 11.39 20.72
C GLY A 195 1.71 11.23 19.43
N VAL A 196 2.38 11.00 18.29
CA VAL A 196 1.74 10.80 16.98
C VAL A 196 1.06 9.42 16.97
N PRO A 197 -0.23 9.31 16.64
CA PRO A 197 -0.88 8.01 16.47
C PRO A 197 -0.20 7.20 15.37
N VAL A 198 0.04 5.91 15.63
CA VAL A 198 0.73 5.00 14.72
C VAL A 198 -0.20 3.86 14.35
N ASP A 199 -0.25 3.55 13.06
CA ASP A 199 -1.04 2.44 12.51
C ASP A 199 -0.24 1.17 12.36
N LEU A 200 1.09 1.25 12.27
CA LEU A 200 1.96 0.07 12.27
C LEU A 200 3.39 0.44 12.68
N THR A 201 4.01 -0.37 13.55
CA THR A 201 5.44 -0.24 13.87
C THR A 201 6.25 -1.37 13.24
N LEU A 202 7.27 -1.02 12.45
CA LEU A 202 8.18 -2.00 11.82
C LEU A 202 9.65 -1.55 11.92
N PRO A 203 10.61 -2.47 12.04
CA PRO A 203 12.01 -2.12 11.90
C PRO A 203 12.37 -1.78 10.45
N LEU A 204 13.35 -0.89 10.27
CA LEU A 204 14.00 -0.67 8.99
C LEU A 204 15.23 -1.57 8.88
N SER A 205 15.31 -2.32 7.80
CA SER A 205 16.55 -2.99 7.40
C SER A 205 17.20 -2.26 6.23
N THR A 206 18.51 -2.08 6.33
CA THR A 206 19.32 -1.23 5.45
C THR A 206 19.69 -1.88 4.10
N THR A 207 18.94 -2.88 3.68
CA THR A 207 19.16 -3.62 2.43
C THR A 207 17.91 -3.54 1.56
N CYS A 208 18.02 -3.90 0.29
CA CYS A 208 16.86 -4.03 -0.60
C CYS A 208 16.10 -5.35 -0.37
N GLY A 209 16.71 -6.31 0.33
CA GLY A 209 16.35 -7.75 0.34
C GLY A 209 14.89 -8.02 0.70
N ARG A 210 14.40 -9.23 0.41
CA ARG A 210 13.05 -9.63 0.87
C ARG A 210 13.06 -10.06 2.34
N THR A 211 12.01 -9.73 3.06
CA THR A 211 11.68 -10.23 4.41
C THR A 211 10.35 -10.95 4.35
N PRO A 212 10.02 -11.79 5.35
CA PRO A 212 8.63 -12.15 5.60
C PRO A 212 7.75 -10.89 5.67
N TYR A 213 6.49 -11.01 5.25
CA TYR A 213 5.54 -9.89 5.31
C TYR A 213 5.44 -9.34 6.74
N PHE A 214 5.32 -8.02 6.86
CA PHE A 214 5.17 -7.29 8.13
C PHE A 214 6.29 -7.52 9.16
N TRP A 215 7.46 -7.96 8.73
CA TRP A 215 8.61 -8.11 9.62
C TRP A 215 9.54 -6.91 9.63
N SER A 216 9.68 -6.22 8.49
CA SER A 216 10.50 -5.01 8.37
C SER A 216 10.20 -4.28 7.07
N LEU A 217 10.35 -2.95 7.10
CA LEU A 217 10.56 -2.16 5.89
C LEU A 217 12.03 -2.28 5.45
N ARG A 218 12.27 -2.07 4.15
CA ARG A 218 13.61 -2.23 3.55
C ARG A 218 14.00 -0.96 2.84
N SER A 219 15.19 -0.45 3.13
CA SER A 219 15.63 0.84 2.58
C SER A 219 15.83 0.82 1.07
N GLY A 220 16.18 -0.33 0.52
CA GLY A 220 16.36 -0.50 -0.93
C GLY A 220 15.07 -0.84 -1.68
N TRP A 221 13.89 -0.73 -1.07
CA TRP A 221 12.62 -0.85 -1.78
C TRP A 221 12.35 0.41 -2.61
N SER A 222 11.97 0.22 -3.87
CA SER A 222 11.53 1.31 -4.73
C SER A 222 10.20 1.85 -4.26
N LEU A 223 9.88 3.10 -4.60
CA LEU A 223 8.61 3.73 -4.23
C LEU A 223 7.38 2.92 -4.67
N PRO A 224 7.38 2.23 -5.83
CA PRO A 224 6.27 1.34 -6.16
C PRO A 224 6.03 0.21 -5.16
N VAL A 225 7.09 -0.34 -4.58
CA VAL A 225 6.99 -1.34 -3.52
C VAL A 225 6.46 -0.71 -2.24
N ILE A 226 6.99 0.46 -1.83
CA ILE A 226 6.48 1.17 -0.65
C ILE A 226 4.98 1.44 -0.76
N ALA A 227 4.51 1.91 -1.92
CA ALA A 227 3.10 2.16 -2.17
C ALA A 227 2.24 0.88 -2.13
N HIS A 228 2.81 -0.26 -2.55
CA HIS A 228 2.15 -1.57 -2.47
C HIS A 228 2.07 -2.10 -1.03
N GLU A 229 3.15 -1.99 -0.25
CA GLU A 229 3.17 -2.38 1.16
C GLU A 229 2.20 -1.52 2.00
N ALA A 230 2.03 -0.24 1.63
CA ALA A 230 0.97 0.59 2.20
C ALA A 230 -0.43 0.03 1.90
N GLY A 231 -0.64 -0.49 0.69
CA GLY A 231 -1.87 -1.19 0.31
C GLY A 231 -2.17 -2.39 1.18
N HIS A 232 -1.15 -3.10 1.65
CA HIS A 232 -1.36 -4.15 2.64
C HIS A 232 -1.88 -3.59 3.95
N LEU A 233 -1.31 -2.52 4.52
CA LEU A 233 -1.89 -1.93 5.75
C LEU A 233 -3.35 -1.48 5.56
N LEU A 234 -3.73 -1.09 4.34
CA LEU A 234 -5.10 -0.78 3.93
C LEU A 234 -5.97 -2.02 3.63
N GLY A 235 -5.48 -3.23 3.90
CA GLY A 235 -6.20 -4.49 3.73
C GLY A 235 -6.39 -4.95 2.29
N LEU A 236 -5.47 -4.62 1.37
CA LEU A 236 -5.47 -5.13 0.00
C LEU A 236 -4.53 -6.33 -0.17
N VAL A 237 -5.00 -7.37 -0.82
CA VAL A 237 -4.26 -8.62 -1.02
C VAL A 237 -3.38 -8.59 -2.28
N ASP A 238 -2.38 -9.46 -2.30
CA ASP A 238 -1.55 -9.72 -3.49
C ASP A 238 -2.35 -10.40 -4.60
N GLU A 239 -2.19 -9.93 -5.83
CA GLU A 239 -2.82 -10.51 -7.03
C GLU A 239 -1.86 -11.50 -7.72
N TYR A 240 -1.36 -12.46 -6.95
CA TYR A 240 -0.46 -13.52 -7.41
C TYR A 240 -0.90 -14.89 -6.94
N GLU A 241 -0.53 -15.91 -7.71
CA GLU A 241 -1.06 -17.25 -7.49
C GLU A 241 -0.27 -18.12 -6.48
N ALA A 242 0.96 -17.77 -6.05
CA ALA A 242 1.59 -18.48 -4.92
C ALA A 242 2.87 -17.83 -4.32
N LEU A 243 2.94 -17.91 -2.97
CA LEU A 243 4.12 -17.89 -2.08
C LEU A 243 5.31 -17.01 -2.48
N SER A 244 5.35 -15.78 -1.96
CA SER A 244 6.58 -15.00 -1.99
C SER A 244 7.68 -15.67 -1.14
N GLY A 245 8.83 -15.98 -1.74
CA GLY A 245 10.16 -15.95 -1.11
C GLY A 245 10.46 -16.85 0.10
N ILE A 246 9.49 -17.60 0.63
CA ILE A 246 9.69 -18.57 1.72
C ILE A 246 10.18 -19.91 1.16
N VAL A 247 9.91 -20.17 -0.12
CA VAL A 247 10.38 -21.35 -0.84
C VAL A 247 11.09 -20.91 -2.12
N PRO A 248 12.38 -21.25 -2.31
CA PRO A 248 13.15 -20.89 -3.51
C PRO A 248 12.60 -21.42 -4.84
N PHE A 249 11.62 -22.34 -4.80
CA PHE A 249 11.10 -23.05 -5.96
C PHE A 249 9.68 -22.63 -6.38
N TYR A 250 9.10 -21.60 -5.75
CA TYR A 250 7.78 -21.09 -6.12
C TYR A 250 7.88 -19.75 -6.85
N PRO A 251 7.68 -19.72 -8.19
CA PRO A 251 7.68 -18.47 -8.93
C PRO A 251 6.43 -17.65 -8.60
N LYS A 252 6.61 -16.32 -8.49
CA LYS A 252 5.49 -15.38 -8.52
C LYS A 252 4.90 -15.39 -9.93
N THR A 253 3.83 -16.14 -10.15
CA THR A 253 3.07 -16.06 -11.39
C THR A 253 1.95 -15.03 -11.19
N PRO A 254 2.02 -13.84 -11.82
CA PRO A 254 0.90 -12.91 -11.81
C PRO A 254 -0.29 -13.57 -12.49
N PHE A 255 -1.50 -13.37 -11.96
CA PHE A 255 -2.70 -13.69 -12.72
C PHE A 255 -2.70 -12.88 -14.04
N PRO A 256 -3.36 -13.38 -15.11
CA PRO A 256 -3.52 -12.57 -16.31
C PRO A 256 -4.14 -11.20 -16.00
N GLY A 257 -3.49 -10.10 -16.39
CA GLY A 257 -3.93 -8.75 -16.05
C GLY A 257 -3.29 -8.17 -14.77
N ALA A 258 -2.69 -8.98 -13.90
CA ALA A 258 -1.99 -8.48 -12.71
C ALA A 258 -0.70 -7.70 -13.07
N GLN A 259 -0.17 -7.84 -14.28
CA GLN A 259 0.98 -7.06 -14.76
C GLN A 259 0.73 -5.55 -14.83
N THR A 260 -0.53 -5.13 -14.90
CA THR A 260 -0.92 -3.71 -14.90
C THR A 260 -1.34 -3.22 -13.52
N SER A 261 -1.63 -4.14 -12.58
CA SER A 261 -2.03 -3.80 -11.22
C SER A 261 -0.83 -3.52 -10.34
N ARG A 262 -0.94 -2.53 -9.45
CA ARG A 262 0.03 -2.29 -8.37
C ARG A 262 0.01 -3.39 -7.31
N MET A 263 -1.15 -4.02 -7.08
CA MET A 263 -1.29 -5.17 -6.16
C MET A 263 -0.89 -6.49 -6.84
N GLY A 264 -0.83 -6.49 -8.16
CA GLY A 264 -0.02 -7.42 -8.93
C GLY A 264 1.42 -6.95 -8.96
N LEU A 265 1.89 -6.34 -10.04
CA LEU A 265 3.31 -6.03 -10.28
C LEU A 265 3.89 -4.81 -9.55
N SER A 266 4.03 -4.89 -8.23
CA SER A 266 4.50 -3.78 -7.38
C SER A 266 5.88 -3.19 -7.67
N MET A 267 6.70 -3.81 -8.52
CA MET A 267 8.03 -3.29 -8.86
C MET A 267 8.02 -2.18 -9.90
N LYS A 268 6.93 -2.00 -10.65
CA LYS A 268 6.91 -1.15 -11.84
C LYS A 268 6.17 0.16 -11.61
N GLU A 269 6.76 1.25 -12.09
CA GLU A 269 6.23 2.62 -11.99
C GLU A 269 4.86 2.81 -12.66
N ASP A 270 4.66 2.12 -13.79
CA ASP A 270 3.50 2.24 -14.68
C ASP A 270 2.29 1.40 -14.23
N THR A 271 2.46 0.55 -13.23
CA THR A 271 1.33 -0.17 -12.62
C THR A 271 0.42 0.79 -11.87
N ILE A 272 -0.85 0.42 -11.80
CA ILE A 272 -1.95 1.26 -11.33
C ILE A 272 -2.79 0.57 -10.27
N LEU A 273 -3.47 1.36 -9.44
CA LEU A 273 -4.53 0.89 -8.56
C LEU A 273 -5.88 1.07 -9.23
N TYR A 274 -6.58 -0.03 -9.48
CA TYR A 274 -7.94 -0.02 -9.99
C TYR A 274 -8.98 0.56 -9.02
N PRO A 275 -10.13 1.07 -9.52
CA PRO A 275 -11.26 1.50 -8.69
C PRO A 275 -11.69 0.49 -7.62
N MET A 276 -11.53 -0.82 -7.89
CA MET A 276 -11.84 -1.86 -6.91
C MET A 276 -11.03 -1.72 -5.62
N HIS A 277 -9.75 -1.34 -5.72
CA HIS A 277 -8.87 -1.18 -4.56
C HIS A 277 -9.36 -0.04 -3.67
N HIS A 278 -9.63 1.12 -4.28
CA HIS A 278 -10.19 2.27 -3.58
C HIS A 278 -11.53 1.93 -2.93
N TRP A 279 -12.39 1.17 -3.63
CA TRP A 279 -13.68 0.75 -3.12
C TRP A 279 -13.54 -0.20 -1.93
N ILE A 280 -12.67 -1.21 -2.01
CA ILE A 280 -12.38 -2.13 -0.90
C ILE A 280 -11.93 -1.37 0.34
N VAL A 281 -11.05 -0.36 0.19
CA VAL A 281 -10.55 0.43 1.31
C VAL A 281 -11.65 1.28 1.96
N VAL A 282 -12.43 1.99 1.13
CA VAL A 282 -13.38 2.99 1.63
C VAL A 282 -14.70 2.37 2.08
N ARG A 283 -15.18 1.28 1.45
CA ARG A 283 -16.45 0.63 1.80
C ARG A 283 -16.52 0.21 3.27
N ARG A 284 -15.37 -0.11 3.88
CA ARG A 284 -15.28 -0.57 5.27
C ARG A 284 -15.75 0.50 6.25
N TYR A 285 -15.67 1.78 5.88
CA TYR A 285 -16.26 2.88 6.66
C TYR A 285 -17.78 2.71 6.86
N LEU A 286 -18.47 2.17 5.85
CA LEU A 286 -19.92 1.96 5.86
C LEU A 286 -20.32 0.59 6.43
N CYS A 287 -19.39 -0.34 6.53
CA CYS A 287 -19.67 -1.71 6.98
C CYS A 287 -19.64 -1.81 8.50
N PRO A 288 -20.49 -2.66 9.12
CA PRO A 288 -20.35 -2.99 10.53
C PRO A 288 -18.94 -3.48 10.86
N GLU A 289 -18.43 -3.10 12.02
CA GLU A 289 -17.16 -3.63 12.51
C GLU A 289 -17.30 -5.14 12.78
N PRO A 290 -16.31 -5.98 12.42
CA PRO A 290 -16.39 -7.41 12.67
C PRO A 290 -16.49 -7.72 14.17
N SER A 291 -17.25 -8.75 14.53
CA SER A 291 -17.53 -9.14 15.92
C SER A 291 -16.33 -9.79 16.65
N GLY A 292 -15.17 -9.88 16.01
CA GLY A 292 -13.95 -10.52 16.52
C GLY A 292 -12.92 -9.51 17.03
N ARG A 293 -12.04 -9.96 17.92
CA ARG A 293 -10.90 -9.17 18.40
C ARG A 293 -9.83 -9.13 17.32
N ASP A 294 -9.30 -7.94 17.03
CA ASP A 294 -8.11 -7.79 16.18
C ASP A 294 -6.91 -8.48 16.86
N PRO A 295 -6.38 -9.59 16.30
CA PRO A 295 -5.25 -10.30 16.89
C PRO A 295 -3.99 -9.43 16.92
N TRP A 296 -3.91 -8.42 16.05
CA TRP A 296 -2.80 -7.47 15.97
C TRP A 296 -3.00 -6.24 16.85
N GLY A 297 -4.10 -6.14 17.62
CA GLY A 297 -4.38 -4.99 18.47
C GLY A 297 -3.29 -4.61 19.48
N HIS A 298 -2.33 -5.52 19.75
CA HIS A 298 -1.16 -5.28 20.60
C HIS A 298 0.04 -4.69 19.85
N ALA A 299 0.11 -4.81 18.52
CA ALA A 299 1.18 -4.28 17.67
C ALA A 299 1.04 -2.76 17.42
N PHE A 300 -0.06 -2.16 17.90
CA PHE A 300 -0.42 -0.75 17.72
C PHE A 300 -0.55 0.01 19.06
N GLN A 301 -0.08 -0.58 20.17
CA GLN A 301 -0.06 0.04 21.51
C GLN A 301 1.32 0.60 21.86
#